data_AF-A0A7X6YSP4-F1
#
_entry.id   AF-A0A7X6YSP4-F1
#
_cell.length_a   1.000
_cell.length_b   1.000
_cell.length_c   1.000
_cell.angle_alpha   90.00
_cell.angle_beta   90.00
_cell.angle_gamma   90.00
#
_symmetry.space_group_name_H-M   'P 1'
#
loop_
_entity.id
_entity.type
_entity.pdbx_description
1 polymer ?
#
loop_
_entity_poly.entity_id
_entity_poly.type
_entity_poly.pdbx_seq_one_letter_code
_entity_poly.pdbx_strand_id
1 'polypeptide(L)'
;MKKIKNKLSLIMVLAFVFTMVIGSAAFGDLNSPQQVDAYSGVKVFYNNSEVIHTDQPFIINDRTYVPLRMIMELLGSDVTWDEANYRVLLTGQSSADKDAEIAALKKQITQLENEIAGLDKSSGGDLGDIEADLQDIFEDAGDDYFDDDEIKVTLNLSGDEDDIAYTIKLDFGSKSDYDDLAEIDKDDIESFLDDVEEELTDAVDGTDYEYADITGKLSDADDSKLYVKYNGSSYTYSWGTDDLSDIEDDVNYTFRNAGYQYFGDSDITVAISLSGDEDDILYDIVVNARSSTEYDSDDKIDKSDLLWLEDDVADEIQGQIDGTDFEDADISGGYSVKY
;
A
#
# COMPACT_ATOMS: atom_id res chain seq x y z
N MET A 1 126.46 55.74 32.92
CA MET A 1 125.44 54.66 32.82
C MET A 1 124.04 55.12 32.38
N LYS A 2 123.64 56.41 32.53
CA LYS A 2 122.29 56.91 32.20
C LYS A 2 121.90 56.80 30.71
N LYS A 3 122.84 57.03 29.77
CA LYS A 3 122.57 56.93 28.32
C LYS A 3 122.30 55.49 27.83
N ILE A 4 122.84 54.46 28.48
CA ILE A 4 122.62 53.05 28.11
C ILE A 4 121.24 52.58 28.58
N LYS A 5 120.80 53.01 29.77
CA LYS A 5 119.46 52.69 30.29
C LYS A 5 118.34 53.26 29.41
N ASN A 6 118.53 54.45 28.84
CA ASN A 6 117.54 55.06 27.95
C ASN A 6 117.44 54.34 26.59
N LYS A 7 118.56 53.84 26.06
CA LYS A 7 118.56 53.04 24.81
C LYS A 7 117.96 51.65 25.02
N LEU A 8 118.22 51.02 26.18
CA LEU A 8 117.66 49.71 26.52
C LEU A 8 116.13 49.78 26.74
N SER A 9 115.66 50.85 27.39
CA SER A 9 114.22 51.12 27.56
C SER A 9 113.53 51.32 26.20
N LEU A 10 114.16 52.05 25.27
CA LEU A 10 113.61 52.27 23.94
C LEU A 10 113.49 50.97 23.12
N ILE A 11 114.49 50.08 23.22
CA ILE A 11 114.46 48.77 22.55
C ILE A 11 113.39 47.86 23.17
N MET A 12 113.20 47.89 24.49
CA MET A 12 112.14 47.13 25.16
C MET A 12 110.75 47.59 24.73
N VAL A 13 110.54 48.90 24.61
CA VAL A 13 109.27 49.46 24.12
C VAL A 13 109.05 49.09 22.65
N LEU A 14 110.08 49.15 21.81
CA LEU A 14 109.99 48.74 20.41
C LEU A 14 109.69 47.25 20.25
N ALA A 15 110.31 46.38 21.06
CA ALA A 15 110.01 44.95 21.07
C ALA A 15 108.58 44.67 21.55
N PHE A 16 108.10 45.40 22.56
CA PHE A 16 106.73 45.28 23.05
C PHE A 16 105.70 45.73 22.02
N VAL A 17 105.96 46.84 21.31
CA VAL A 17 105.12 47.31 20.19
C VAL A 17 105.17 46.32 19.03
N PHE A 18 106.32 45.73 18.72
CA PHE A 18 106.45 44.74 17.65
C PHE A 18 105.70 43.43 17.96
N THR A 19 105.69 42.98 19.23
CA THR A 19 104.87 41.84 19.65
C THR A 19 103.37 42.14 19.67
N MET A 20 102.99 43.39 19.94
CA MET A 20 101.59 43.81 19.91
C MET A 20 101.01 43.88 18.48
N VAL A 21 101.86 44.18 17.49
CA VAL A 21 101.46 44.26 16.08
C VAL A 21 101.31 42.87 15.43
N ILE A 22 101.98 41.83 15.94
CA ILE A 22 101.86 40.47 15.39
C ILE A 22 100.65 39.71 15.97
N GLY A 23 100.14 40.13 17.13
CA GLY A 23 99.00 39.49 17.81
C GLY A 23 97.62 39.74 17.18
N SER A 24 97.50 40.64 16.20
CA SER A 24 96.21 41.01 15.58
C SER A 24 95.86 40.23 14.32
N ALA A 25 96.73 39.34 13.82
CA ALA A 25 96.49 38.60 12.58
C ALA A 25 95.74 37.26 12.74
N ALA A 26 95.35 36.86 13.96
CA ALA A 26 94.79 35.53 14.24
C ALA A 26 93.40 35.52 14.89
N PHE A 27 92.68 36.65 14.89
CA PHE A 27 91.24 36.63 15.13
C PHE A 27 90.56 36.67 13.77
N GLY A 28 90.42 35.48 13.16
CA GLY A 28 89.53 35.30 12.02
C GLY A 28 88.14 35.81 12.37
N ASP A 29 87.55 36.55 11.44
CA ASP A 29 86.23 37.16 11.54
C ASP A 29 85.18 36.13 11.99
N LEU A 30 84.72 36.25 13.24
CA LEU A 30 83.66 35.42 13.83
C LEU A 30 82.31 35.57 13.11
N ASN A 31 82.20 36.49 12.15
CA ASN A 31 81.01 36.72 11.33
C ASN A 31 81.22 36.37 9.85
N SER A 32 82.27 35.63 9.49
CA SER A 32 82.37 35.09 8.13
C SER A 32 81.18 34.16 7.87
N PRO A 33 80.33 34.43 6.86
CA PRO A 33 79.23 33.54 6.55
C PRO A 33 79.79 32.15 6.26
N GLN A 34 79.42 31.17 7.09
CA GLN A 34 79.72 29.78 6.78
C GLN A 34 78.96 29.44 5.50
N GLN A 35 79.70 29.08 4.44
CA GLN A 35 79.08 28.43 3.31
C GLN A 35 78.61 27.05 3.77
N VAL A 36 77.33 26.79 3.59
CA VAL A 36 76.70 25.52 3.94
C VAL A 36 76.14 24.93 2.66
N ASP A 37 76.54 23.71 2.34
CA ASP A 37 75.97 22.99 1.21
C ASP A 37 74.52 22.62 1.52
N ALA A 38 73.61 23.08 0.66
CA ALA A 38 72.20 22.73 0.72
C ALA A 38 71.86 21.78 -0.41
N TYR A 39 71.29 20.62 -0.08
CA TYR A 39 70.86 19.62 -1.06
C TYR A 39 69.36 19.74 -1.32
N SER A 40 68.98 19.82 -2.59
CA SER A 40 67.59 19.88 -3.06
C SER A 40 67.08 18.50 -3.51
N GLY A 41 65.77 18.38 -3.77
CA GLY A 41 65.15 17.15 -4.26
C GLY A 41 64.32 16.36 -3.24
N VAL A 42 64.03 16.96 -2.08
CA VAL A 42 63.11 16.39 -1.11
C VAL A 42 61.67 16.57 -1.59
N LYS A 43 60.96 15.46 -1.79
CA LYS A 43 59.55 15.44 -2.19
C LYS A 43 58.62 15.37 -0.99
N VAL A 44 57.50 16.07 -1.06
CA VAL A 44 56.45 16.06 -0.03
C VAL A 44 55.19 15.44 -0.64
N PHE A 45 54.55 14.53 0.09
CA PHE A 45 53.28 13.93 -0.29
C PHE A 45 52.22 14.19 0.78
N TYR A 46 51.02 14.60 0.34
CA TYR A 46 49.85 14.77 1.19
C TYR A 46 48.67 14.02 0.55
N ASN A 47 48.01 13.13 1.30
CA ASN A 47 46.95 12.25 0.79
C ASN A 47 47.30 11.59 -0.55
N ASN A 48 48.47 10.94 -0.61
CA ASN A 48 49.00 10.28 -1.81
C ASN A 48 49.29 11.18 -3.03
N SER A 49 49.20 12.50 -2.91
CA SER A 49 49.49 13.45 -3.99
C SER A 49 50.79 14.21 -3.72
N GLU A 50 51.67 14.32 -4.72
CA GLU A 50 52.91 15.09 -4.62
C GLU A 50 52.58 16.59 -4.51
N VAL A 51 53.09 17.25 -3.47
CA VAL A 51 52.89 18.68 -3.24
C VAL A 51 53.96 19.45 -4.01
N ILE A 52 53.52 20.21 -5.03
CA ILE A 52 54.39 21.10 -5.80
C ILE A 52 54.27 22.50 -5.19
N HIS A 53 55.38 23.03 -4.70
CA HIS A 53 55.43 24.36 -4.06
C HIS A 53 56.71 25.10 -4.49
N THR A 54 56.66 26.43 -4.50
CA THR A 54 57.79 27.29 -4.93
C THR A 54 58.96 27.21 -3.97
N ASP A 55 58.67 27.21 -2.67
CA ASP A 55 59.67 26.97 -1.63
C ASP A 55 59.76 25.46 -1.39
N GLN A 56 60.79 24.80 -1.91
CA GLN A 56 60.97 23.36 -1.72
C GLN A 56 61.79 23.06 -0.45
N PRO A 57 61.57 21.91 0.21
CA PRO A 57 62.42 21.48 1.30
C PRO A 57 63.84 21.17 0.83
N PHE A 58 64.79 21.39 1.71
CA PHE A 58 66.21 21.15 1.44
C PHE A 58 66.90 20.53 2.65
N ILE A 59 68.04 19.88 2.42
CA ILE A 59 68.84 19.24 3.47
C ILE A 59 70.10 20.06 3.71
N ILE A 60 70.33 20.41 4.98
CA ILE A 60 71.56 21.06 5.45
C ILE A 60 72.05 20.28 6.67
N ASN A 61 73.33 19.87 6.68
CA ASN A 61 73.96 19.18 7.82
C ASN A 61 73.12 18.00 8.34
N ASP A 62 72.67 17.13 7.43
CA ASP A 62 71.81 15.97 7.71
C ASP A 62 70.45 16.31 8.37
N ARG A 63 69.98 17.54 8.20
CA ARG A 63 68.65 17.98 8.65
C ARG A 63 67.83 18.47 7.47
N THR A 64 66.62 17.94 7.34
CA THR A 64 65.64 18.43 6.37
C THR A 64 64.94 19.66 6.93
N TYR A 65 65.03 20.76 6.20
CA TYR A 65 64.31 22.00 6.48
C TYR A 65 63.10 22.06 5.56
N VAL A 66 61.92 22.11 6.16
CA VAL A 66 60.64 22.16 5.45
C VAL A 66 60.00 23.52 5.69
N PRO A 67 59.53 24.21 4.65
CA PRO A 67 58.82 25.48 4.82
C PRO A 67 57.58 25.30 5.71
N LEU A 68 57.57 26.01 6.83
CA LEU A 68 56.47 25.95 7.80
C LEU A 68 55.12 26.29 7.15
N ARG A 69 55.10 27.35 6.32
CA ARG A 69 53.91 27.82 5.60
C ARG A 69 53.29 26.70 4.75
N MET A 70 54.10 26.01 3.95
CA MET A 70 53.65 24.89 3.12
C MET A 70 52.91 23.85 3.95
N ILE A 71 53.50 23.40 5.05
CA ILE A 71 52.90 22.34 5.89
C ILE A 71 51.62 22.82 6.56
N MET A 72 51.60 24.04 7.08
CA MET A 72 50.44 24.55 7.81
C MET A 72 49.25 24.85 6.89
N GLU A 73 49.48 25.35 5.68
CA GLU A 73 48.43 25.57 4.68
C GLU A 73 47.85 24.24 4.17
N LEU A 74 48.68 23.21 3.96
CA LEU A 74 48.20 21.85 3.64
C LEU A 74 47.28 21.28 4.72
N LEU A 75 47.54 21.63 5.98
CA LEU A 75 46.74 21.22 7.13
C LEU A 75 45.53 22.15 7.39
N GLY A 76 45.26 23.10 6.50
CA GLY A 76 44.08 23.99 6.58
C GLY A 76 44.24 25.14 7.58
N SER A 77 45.46 25.55 7.89
CA SER A 77 45.75 26.76 8.68
C SER A 77 46.24 27.89 7.80
N ASP A 78 45.73 29.09 8.02
CA ASP A 78 46.23 30.30 7.39
C ASP A 78 47.48 30.79 8.13
N VAL A 79 48.53 31.17 7.37
CA VAL A 79 49.82 31.60 7.90
C VAL A 79 50.11 33.05 7.53
N THR A 80 50.20 33.91 8.54
CA THR A 80 50.51 35.34 8.35
C THR A 80 51.79 35.73 9.10
N TRP A 81 52.47 36.74 8.59
CA TRP A 81 53.70 37.29 9.19
C TRP A 81 53.36 38.62 9.87
N ASP A 82 53.68 38.71 11.16
CA ASP A 82 53.63 39.94 11.94
C ASP A 82 55.02 40.59 11.95
N GLU A 83 55.21 41.55 11.05
CA GLU A 83 56.46 42.30 10.91
C GLU A 83 56.82 43.11 12.16
N ALA A 84 55.82 43.67 12.86
CA ALA A 84 56.05 44.55 13.99
C ALA A 84 56.66 43.79 15.18
N ASN A 85 56.26 42.53 15.36
CA ASN A 85 56.72 41.70 16.48
C ASN A 85 57.69 40.59 16.07
N TYR A 86 58.01 40.46 14.79
CA TYR A 86 58.80 39.36 14.22
C TYR A 86 58.22 37.97 14.59
N ARG A 87 56.93 37.77 14.31
CA ARG A 87 56.21 36.52 14.67
C ARG A 87 55.45 35.94 13.49
N VAL A 88 55.36 34.61 13.48
CA VAL A 88 54.46 33.87 12.59
C VAL A 88 53.15 33.63 13.33
N LEU A 89 52.02 34.02 12.72
CA LEU A 89 50.68 33.79 13.22
C LEU A 89 50.04 32.66 12.42
N LEU A 90 49.46 31.69 13.14
CA LEU A 90 48.73 30.56 12.58
C LEU A 90 47.28 30.66 13.03
N THR A 91 46.35 30.71 12.06
CA THR A 91 44.91 30.66 12.33
C THR A 91 44.34 29.41 11.67
N GLY A 92 43.97 28.42 12.48
CA GLY A 92 43.26 27.24 11.98
C GLY A 92 41.80 27.57 11.68
N GLN A 93 41.20 26.84 10.74
CA GLN A 93 39.74 26.76 10.63
C GLN A 93 39.18 26.27 11.98
N SER A 94 38.33 27.08 12.61
CA SER A 94 37.77 26.77 13.94
C SER A 94 36.98 25.46 13.86
N SER A 95 37.22 24.55 14.80
CA SER A 95 36.38 23.35 14.95
C SER A 95 34.90 23.73 15.10
N ALA A 96 34.63 24.91 15.68
CA ALA A 96 33.28 25.43 15.84
C ALA A 96 32.50 25.60 14.52
N ASP A 97 33.18 25.93 13.41
CA ASP A 97 32.50 26.12 12.11
C ASP A 97 32.09 24.77 11.51
N LYS A 98 32.95 23.76 11.65
CA LYS A 98 32.65 22.37 11.25
C LYS A 98 31.61 21.73 12.18
N ASP A 99 31.66 22.03 13.47
CA ASP A 99 30.69 21.53 14.47
C ASP A 99 29.30 22.12 14.21
N ALA A 100 29.21 23.38 13.79
CA ALA A 100 27.96 24.03 13.38
C ALA A 100 27.37 23.39 12.11
N GLU A 101 28.22 23.10 11.11
CA GLU A 101 27.81 22.40 9.89
C GLU A 101 27.33 20.97 10.18
N ILE A 102 28.04 20.22 11.02
CA ILE A 102 27.64 18.87 11.45
C ILE A 102 26.30 18.92 12.22
N ALA A 103 26.09 19.91 13.09
CA ALA A 103 24.83 20.08 13.79
C ALA A 103 23.67 20.41 12.84
N ALA A 104 23.91 21.24 11.82
CA ALA A 104 22.92 21.57 10.80
C ALA A 104 22.57 20.36 9.93
N LEU A 105 23.56 19.58 9.48
CA LEU A 105 23.35 18.36 8.70
C LEU A 105 22.61 17.29 9.52
N LYS A 106 22.96 17.10 10.79
CA LYS A 106 22.21 16.19 11.69
C LYS A 106 20.76 16.61 11.85
N LYS A 107 20.50 17.93 11.97
CA LYS A 107 19.13 18.45 12.05
C LYS A 107 18.36 18.18 10.76
N GLN A 108 18.98 18.35 9.60
CA GLN A 108 18.36 18.00 8.30
C GLN A 108 18.07 16.51 8.20
N ILE A 109 19.01 15.64 8.62
CA ILE A 109 18.80 14.19 8.64
C ILE A 109 17.62 13.84 9.54
N THR A 110 17.57 14.34 10.78
CA THR A 110 16.44 14.09 11.68
C THR A 110 15.12 14.65 11.14
N GLN A 111 15.15 15.79 10.43
CA GLN A 111 13.95 16.33 9.80
C GLN A 111 13.47 15.44 8.65
N LEU A 112 14.38 14.96 7.80
CA LEU A 112 14.07 14.01 6.73
C LEU A 112 13.62 12.65 7.28
N GLU A 113 14.24 12.15 8.36
CA GLU A 113 13.82 10.92 9.04
C GLU A 113 12.40 11.05 9.60
N ASN A 114 12.04 12.20 10.19
CA ASN A 114 10.68 12.46 10.66
C ASN A 114 9.67 12.66 9.51
N GLU A 115 10.10 13.24 8.38
CA GLU A 115 9.29 13.37 7.18
C GLU A 115 9.02 12.00 6.56
N ILE A 116 10.05 11.16 6.42
CA ILE A 116 9.92 9.76 5.97
C ILE A 116 9.02 8.96 6.93
N ALA A 117 9.20 9.09 8.24
CA ALA A 117 8.34 8.43 9.23
C ALA A 117 6.90 8.98 9.28
N GLY A 118 6.67 10.17 8.69
CA GLY A 118 5.34 10.72 8.47
C GLY A 118 4.70 10.22 7.17
N LEU A 119 5.50 9.95 6.14
CA LEU A 119 5.05 9.31 4.90
C LEU A 119 4.63 7.85 5.14
N ASP A 120 5.35 7.13 6.01
CA ASP A 120 5.02 5.76 6.46
C ASP A 120 3.76 5.68 7.36
N LYS A 121 3.19 6.85 7.72
CA LYS A 121 1.90 6.96 8.44
C LYS A 121 0.82 7.59 7.57
N SER A 122 1.07 7.70 6.28
CA SER A 122 0.22 8.39 5.31
C SER A 122 0.01 7.59 4.01
N SER A 123 0.51 6.35 3.93
CA SER A 123 0.33 5.47 2.76
C SER A 123 0.03 4.01 3.12
N GLY A 124 -0.56 3.76 4.29
CA GLY A 124 -1.45 2.61 4.49
C GLY A 124 -2.82 3.23 4.72
N GLY A 125 -3.56 3.48 3.65
CA GLY A 125 -4.93 4.02 3.76
C GLY A 125 -5.69 3.10 4.69
N ASP A 126 -6.25 3.65 5.77
CA ASP A 126 -7.12 2.85 6.63
C ASP A 126 -8.18 2.24 5.72
N LEU A 127 -8.48 0.94 5.87
CA LEU A 127 -9.52 0.30 5.05
C LEU A 127 -10.84 1.08 5.13
N GLY A 128 -11.05 1.84 6.23
CA GLY A 128 -12.15 2.78 6.37
C GLY A 128 -12.11 4.02 5.47
N ASP A 129 -10.93 4.54 5.09
CA ASP A 129 -10.82 5.63 4.12
C ASP A 129 -11.18 5.13 2.71
N ILE A 130 -10.69 3.93 2.35
CA ILE A 130 -11.03 3.26 1.08
C ILE A 130 -12.53 2.95 1.03
N GLU A 131 -13.10 2.44 2.13
CA GLU A 131 -14.54 2.20 2.25
C GLU A 131 -15.35 3.48 2.00
N ALA A 132 -14.93 4.61 2.57
CA ALA A 132 -15.62 5.88 2.40
C ALA A 132 -15.57 6.36 0.94
N ASP A 133 -14.42 6.23 0.27
CA ASP A 133 -14.28 6.61 -1.14
C ASP A 133 -15.16 5.73 -2.05
N LEU A 134 -15.22 4.42 -1.80
CA LEU A 134 -16.13 3.51 -2.54
C LEU A 134 -17.60 3.81 -2.27
N GLN A 135 -17.97 4.12 -1.03
CA GLN A 135 -19.34 4.53 -0.70
C GLN A 135 -19.76 5.79 -1.47
N ASP A 136 -18.84 6.75 -1.65
CA ASP A 136 -19.10 7.95 -2.44
C ASP A 136 -19.18 7.64 -3.95
N ILE A 137 -18.35 6.72 -4.47
CA ILE A 137 -18.38 6.31 -5.90
C ILE A 137 -19.71 5.63 -6.25
N PHE A 138 -20.19 4.75 -5.38
CA PHE A 138 -21.40 3.94 -5.61
C PHE A 138 -22.65 4.51 -4.92
N GLU A 139 -22.66 5.80 -4.54
CA GLU A 139 -23.82 6.45 -3.89
C GLU A 139 -25.09 6.35 -4.76
N ASP A 140 -24.93 6.45 -6.09
CA ASP A 140 -26.00 6.46 -7.08
C ASP A 140 -26.16 5.11 -7.83
N ALA A 141 -25.52 4.04 -7.34
CA ALA A 141 -25.50 2.74 -8.03
C ALA A 141 -26.89 2.11 -8.25
N GLY A 142 -27.90 2.50 -7.46
CA GLY A 142 -29.31 2.14 -7.71
C GLY A 142 -29.79 2.56 -9.10
N ASP A 143 -29.59 3.83 -9.44
CA ASP A 143 -29.99 4.40 -10.74
C ASP A 143 -29.03 3.94 -11.85
N ASP A 144 -27.73 3.91 -11.58
CA ASP A 144 -26.71 3.64 -12.62
C ASP A 144 -26.70 2.18 -13.12
N TYR A 145 -26.99 1.21 -12.25
CA TYR A 145 -26.90 -0.23 -12.59
C TYR A 145 -28.26 -0.92 -12.68
N PHE A 146 -29.27 -0.45 -11.92
CA PHE A 146 -30.57 -1.11 -11.85
C PHE A 146 -31.70 -0.27 -12.46
N ASP A 147 -31.37 0.90 -13.05
CA ASP A 147 -32.33 1.88 -13.58
C ASP A 147 -33.38 2.31 -12.53
N ASP A 148 -33.05 2.26 -11.22
CA ASP A 148 -33.98 2.52 -10.12
C ASP A 148 -33.34 3.31 -8.95
N ASP A 149 -33.69 4.60 -8.86
CA ASP A 149 -33.18 5.52 -7.83
C ASP A 149 -33.75 5.26 -6.41
N GLU A 150 -34.78 4.42 -6.27
CA GLU A 150 -35.32 4.01 -4.97
C GLU A 150 -34.56 2.82 -4.37
N ILE A 151 -33.75 2.08 -5.15
CA ILE A 151 -32.82 1.07 -4.61
C ILE A 151 -31.68 1.77 -3.86
N LYS A 152 -31.52 1.44 -2.58
CA LYS A 152 -30.41 1.96 -1.76
C LYS A 152 -29.31 0.93 -1.58
N VAL A 153 -28.12 1.32 -2.00
CA VAL A 153 -26.91 0.52 -1.92
C VAL A 153 -26.14 0.89 -0.65
N THR A 154 -25.75 -0.11 0.15
CA THR A 154 -24.85 0.07 1.28
C THR A 154 -23.64 -0.84 1.13
N LEU A 155 -22.46 -0.26 0.95
CA LEU A 155 -21.18 -0.97 0.81
C LEU A 155 -20.34 -0.85 2.09
N ASN A 156 -19.74 -1.94 2.54
CA ASN A 156 -18.76 -1.93 3.64
C ASN A 156 -17.58 -2.84 3.30
N LEU A 157 -16.40 -2.52 3.82
CA LEU A 157 -15.20 -3.33 3.73
C LEU A 157 -14.83 -3.93 5.07
N SER A 158 -14.21 -5.10 5.02
CA SER A 158 -13.64 -5.76 6.19
C SER A 158 -12.46 -6.61 5.76
N GLY A 159 -11.60 -6.97 6.71
CA GLY A 159 -10.42 -7.79 6.42
C GLY A 159 -9.14 -7.23 6.99
N ASP A 160 -8.02 -7.68 6.44
CA ASP A 160 -6.67 -7.24 6.76
C ASP A 160 -5.82 -7.13 5.47
N GLU A 161 -4.51 -6.94 5.62
CA GLU A 161 -3.56 -6.74 4.51
C GLU A 161 -3.45 -7.95 3.56
N ASP A 162 -3.88 -9.14 4.02
CA ASP A 162 -3.80 -10.38 3.24
C ASP A 162 -5.16 -10.75 2.61
N ASP A 163 -6.29 -10.40 3.25
CA ASP A 163 -7.64 -10.73 2.78
C ASP A 163 -8.59 -9.53 2.93
N ILE A 164 -9.24 -9.09 1.85
CA ILE A 164 -10.32 -8.08 1.88
C ILE A 164 -11.66 -8.72 1.48
N ALA A 165 -12.71 -8.39 2.23
CA ALA A 165 -14.08 -8.76 1.91
C ALA A 165 -14.98 -7.52 1.85
N TYR A 166 -15.60 -7.28 0.70
CA TYR A 166 -16.66 -6.29 0.58
C TYR A 166 -18.04 -6.92 0.85
N THR A 167 -18.91 -6.18 1.53
CA THR A 167 -20.31 -6.56 1.75
C THR A 167 -21.22 -5.45 1.27
N ILE A 168 -22.11 -5.78 0.35
CA ILE A 168 -23.12 -4.89 -0.20
C ILE A 168 -24.51 -5.34 0.25
N LYS A 169 -25.37 -4.37 0.56
CA LYS A 169 -26.79 -4.58 0.77
C LYS A 169 -27.61 -3.71 -0.17
N LEU A 170 -28.59 -4.32 -0.82
CA LEU A 170 -29.60 -3.62 -1.61
C LEU A 170 -30.90 -3.54 -0.80
N ASP A 171 -31.39 -2.32 -0.58
CA ASP A 171 -32.69 -2.04 0.04
C ASP A 171 -33.66 -1.60 -1.06
N PHE A 172 -34.59 -2.50 -1.38
CA PHE A 172 -35.66 -2.33 -2.36
C PHE A 172 -36.80 -1.56 -1.72
N GLY A 173 -36.70 -0.23 -1.77
CA GLY A 173 -37.73 0.62 -1.20
C GLY A 173 -39.12 0.26 -1.74
N SER A 174 -40.19 0.51 -0.96
CA SER A 174 -41.59 0.19 -1.32
C SER A 174 -42.17 0.76 -2.64
N LYS A 175 -41.37 1.50 -3.41
CA LYS A 175 -41.71 2.06 -4.73
C LYS A 175 -40.71 1.66 -5.81
N SER A 176 -39.72 0.84 -5.46
CA SER A 176 -38.79 0.26 -6.41
C SER A 176 -39.58 -0.50 -7.46
N ASP A 177 -39.02 -0.57 -8.66
CA ASP A 177 -39.55 -1.39 -9.74
C ASP A 177 -39.31 -2.89 -9.47
N TYR A 178 -38.48 -3.24 -8.49
CA TYR A 178 -38.18 -4.59 -8.02
C TYR A 178 -38.64 -4.79 -6.58
N ASP A 179 -39.24 -5.95 -6.29
CA ASP A 179 -39.68 -6.30 -4.94
C ASP A 179 -38.52 -6.83 -4.07
N ASP A 180 -37.57 -7.55 -4.65
CA ASP A 180 -36.38 -8.09 -3.96
C ASP A 180 -35.22 -8.37 -4.94
N LEU A 181 -34.10 -8.85 -4.38
CA LEU A 181 -32.89 -9.15 -5.15
C LEU A 181 -33.07 -10.22 -6.22
N ALA A 182 -34.00 -11.18 -6.07
CA ALA A 182 -34.20 -12.25 -7.04
C ALA A 182 -34.83 -11.74 -8.35
N GLU A 183 -35.45 -10.56 -8.34
CA GLU A 183 -36.05 -9.94 -9.53
C GLU A 183 -35.05 -9.17 -10.41
N ILE A 184 -33.82 -8.91 -9.94
CA ILE A 184 -32.78 -8.22 -10.73
C ILE A 184 -32.12 -9.22 -11.69
N ASP A 185 -31.84 -8.77 -12.92
CA ASP A 185 -31.07 -9.56 -13.89
C ASP A 185 -29.66 -9.88 -13.37
N LYS A 186 -29.24 -11.15 -13.49
CA LYS A 186 -27.91 -11.61 -13.06
C LYS A 186 -26.80 -10.79 -13.74
N ASP A 187 -26.96 -10.44 -15.02
CA ASP A 187 -25.95 -9.69 -15.77
C ASP A 187 -25.75 -8.27 -15.19
N ASP A 188 -26.81 -7.63 -14.70
CA ASP A 188 -26.74 -6.30 -14.07
C ASP A 188 -26.07 -6.38 -12.70
N ILE A 189 -26.35 -7.43 -11.93
CA ILE A 189 -25.67 -7.69 -10.65
C ILE A 189 -24.18 -7.96 -10.87
N GLU A 190 -23.82 -8.82 -11.81
CA GLU A 190 -22.42 -9.12 -12.13
C GLU A 190 -21.69 -7.86 -12.58
N SER A 191 -22.29 -7.06 -13.46
CA SER A 191 -21.70 -5.80 -13.94
C SER A 191 -21.42 -4.82 -12.80
N PHE A 192 -22.36 -4.68 -11.86
CA PHE A 192 -22.14 -3.85 -10.68
C PHE A 192 -21.03 -4.39 -9.77
N LEU A 193 -20.98 -5.71 -9.54
CA LEU A 193 -19.98 -6.32 -8.68
C LEU A 193 -18.58 -6.32 -9.29
N ASP A 194 -18.47 -6.46 -10.61
CA ASP A 194 -17.22 -6.33 -11.38
C ASP A 194 -16.66 -4.90 -11.20
N ASP A 195 -17.50 -3.87 -11.35
CA ASP A 195 -17.07 -2.47 -11.19
C ASP A 195 -16.65 -2.17 -9.74
N VAL A 196 -17.34 -2.74 -8.73
CA VAL A 196 -16.92 -2.63 -7.32
C VAL A 196 -15.55 -3.28 -7.10
N GLU A 197 -15.31 -4.45 -7.69
CA GLU A 197 -14.01 -5.14 -7.58
C GLU A 197 -12.91 -4.33 -8.27
N GLU A 198 -13.16 -3.76 -9.45
CA GLU A 198 -12.21 -2.93 -10.19
C GLU A 198 -11.83 -1.67 -9.38
N GLU A 199 -12.82 -0.92 -8.89
CA GLU A 199 -12.58 0.29 -8.10
C GLU A 199 -11.87 -0.03 -6.77
N LEU A 200 -12.23 -1.13 -6.10
CA LEU A 200 -11.52 -1.57 -4.91
C LEU A 200 -10.07 -1.95 -5.22
N THR A 201 -9.83 -2.69 -6.31
CA THR A 201 -8.49 -3.09 -6.75
C THR A 201 -7.62 -1.87 -7.04
N ASP A 202 -8.16 -0.88 -7.75
CA ASP A 202 -7.47 0.36 -8.04
C ASP A 202 -7.21 1.19 -6.77
N ALA A 203 -8.14 1.19 -5.82
CA ALA A 203 -8.00 1.91 -4.55
C ALA A 203 -6.94 1.30 -3.62
N VAL A 204 -6.72 -0.01 -3.67
CA VAL A 204 -5.69 -0.68 -2.87
C VAL A 204 -4.31 -0.69 -3.52
N ASP A 205 -4.19 -0.32 -4.81
CA ASP A 205 -2.90 -0.28 -5.52
C ASP A 205 -1.90 0.66 -4.84
N GLY A 206 -0.72 0.13 -4.52
CA GLY A 206 0.33 0.87 -3.82
C GLY A 206 0.06 1.14 -2.34
N THR A 207 -0.93 0.48 -1.73
CA THR A 207 -1.19 0.45 -0.28
C THR A 207 -0.67 -0.85 0.35
N ASP A 208 -0.78 -0.99 1.68
CA ASP A 208 -0.47 -2.24 2.37
C ASP A 208 -1.41 -3.40 1.99
N TYR A 209 -2.51 -3.11 1.30
CA TYR A 209 -3.50 -4.07 0.81
C TYR A 209 -3.33 -4.46 -0.68
N GLU A 210 -2.28 -3.99 -1.36
CA GLU A 210 -2.04 -4.19 -2.82
C GLU A 210 -2.10 -5.68 -3.25
N TYR A 211 -1.85 -6.61 -2.32
CA TYR A 211 -1.83 -8.04 -2.59
C TYR A 211 -2.91 -8.84 -1.85
N ALA A 212 -3.90 -8.16 -1.27
CA ALA A 212 -4.98 -8.83 -0.56
C ALA A 212 -5.86 -9.64 -1.52
N ASP A 213 -6.26 -10.85 -1.11
CA ASP A 213 -7.27 -11.62 -1.82
C ASP A 213 -8.65 -10.95 -1.62
N ILE A 214 -9.32 -10.60 -2.72
CA ILE A 214 -10.61 -9.89 -2.70
C ILE A 214 -11.76 -10.89 -2.81
N THR A 215 -12.71 -10.80 -1.87
CA THR A 215 -13.97 -11.54 -1.88
C THR A 215 -15.15 -10.61 -1.67
N GLY A 216 -16.34 -11.07 -2.08
CA GLY A 216 -17.53 -10.24 -2.08
C GLY A 216 -18.78 -10.96 -1.61
N LYS A 217 -19.69 -10.20 -1.01
CA LYS A 217 -21.07 -10.63 -0.81
C LYS A 217 -22.03 -9.47 -1.06
N LEU A 218 -23.01 -9.67 -1.91
CA LEU A 218 -24.19 -8.82 -2.05
C LEU A 218 -25.39 -9.58 -1.49
N SER A 219 -26.26 -8.91 -0.73
CA SER A 219 -27.52 -9.51 -0.28
C SER A 219 -28.65 -8.50 -0.25
N ASP A 220 -29.87 -9.01 -0.29
CA ASP A 220 -31.04 -8.22 0.06
C ASP A 220 -30.96 -7.73 1.51
N ALA A 221 -31.38 -6.48 1.73
CA ALA A 221 -31.33 -5.83 3.04
C ALA A 221 -32.33 -6.42 4.05
N ASP A 222 -33.48 -6.88 3.56
CA ASP A 222 -34.61 -7.41 4.33
C ASP A 222 -34.60 -8.96 4.39
N ASP A 223 -34.06 -9.65 3.37
CA ASP A 223 -33.84 -11.11 3.40
C ASP A 223 -32.41 -11.53 3.03
N SER A 224 -31.58 -11.74 4.05
CA SER A 224 -30.19 -12.21 3.89
C SER A 224 -30.00 -13.59 3.22
N LYS A 225 -31.09 -14.34 2.96
CA LYS A 225 -31.07 -15.57 2.18
C LYS A 225 -30.97 -15.30 0.68
N LEU A 226 -31.43 -14.14 0.22
CA LEU A 226 -31.22 -13.65 -1.13
C LEU A 226 -29.81 -13.05 -1.20
N TYR A 227 -28.88 -13.71 -1.87
CA TYR A 227 -27.51 -13.23 -1.95
C TYR A 227 -26.75 -13.70 -3.20
N VAL A 228 -25.74 -12.90 -3.54
CA VAL A 228 -24.68 -13.24 -4.48
C VAL A 228 -23.35 -13.21 -3.73
N LYS A 229 -22.49 -14.20 -3.94
CA LYS A 229 -21.12 -14.22 -3.39
C LYS A 229 -20.10 -14.27 -4.51
N TYR A 230 -19.04 -13.50 -4.34
CA TYR A 230 -17.86 -13.51 -5.19
C TYR A 230 -16.69 -14.13 -4.42
N ASN A 231 -16.03 -15.13 -5.01
CA ASN A 231 -14.92 -15.86 -4.39
C ASN A 231 -13.54 -15.44 -4.92
N GLY A 232 -13.44 -14.33 -5.67
CA GLY A 232 -12.21 -13.91 -6.35
C GLY A 232 -12.08 -14.46 -7.78
N SER A 233 -13.09 -15.15 -8.31
CA SER A 233 -13.06 -15.69 -9.69
C SER A 233 -14.43 -15.95 -10.30
N SER A 234 -15.44 -16.23 -9.48
CA SER A 234 -16.79 -16.56 -9.95
C SER A 234 -17.85 -16.16 -8.95
N TYR A 235 -19.05 -15.90 -9.46
CA TYR A 235 -20.24 -15.64 -8.65
C TYR A 235 -20.99 -16.93 -8.30
N THR A 236 -21.61 -16.94 -7.13
CA THR A 236 -22.58 -17.96 -6.70
C THR A 236 -23.83 -17.27 -6.17
N TYR A 237 -24.99 -17.77 -6.56
CA TYR A 237 -26.30 -17.17 -6.31
C TYR A 237 -27.07 -17.97 -5.25
N SER A 238 -28.06 -17.33 -4.63
CA SER A 238 -28.99 -17.93 -3.69
C SER A 238 -30.20 -17.02 -3.63
N TRP A 239 -31.35 -17.44 -4.15
CA TRP A 239 -32.58 -16.63 -4.23
C TRP A 239 -33.69 -17.09 -3.28
N GLY A 240 -33.32 -17.80 -2.22
CA GLY A 240 -34.30 -18.29 -1.26
C GLY A 240 -34.91 -19.62 -1.71
N THR A 241 -34.66 -20.60 -0.84
CA THR A 241 -35.14 -21.99 -0.83
C THR A 241 -34.47 -22.96 -1.82
N ASP A 242 -33.28 -23.43 -1.41
CA ASP A 242 -32.61 -24.63 -1.94
C ASP A 242 -33.32 -25.94 -1.46
N ASP A 243 -34.44 -25.83 -0.74
CA ASP A 243 -35.19 -26.95 -0.18
C ASP A 243 -36.51 -27.14 -0.93
N LEU A 244 -36.63 -28.27 -1.63
CA LEU A 244 -37.82 -28.66 -2.39
C LEU A 244 -39.13 -28.65 -1.55
N SER A 245 -39.03 -28.73 -0.22
CA SER A 245 -40.19 -28.62 0.68
C SER A 245 -40.78 -27.22 0.76
N ASP A 246 -39.95 -26.19 0.64
CA ASP A 246 -40.42 -24.81 0.73
C ASP A 246 -41.07 -24.40 -0.60
N ILE A 247 -40.47 -24.81 -1.73
CA ILE A 247 -41.09 -24.75 -3.06
C ILE A 247 -42.45 -25.49 -3.05
N GLU A 248 -42.54 -26.65 -2.41
CA GLU A 248 -43.81 -27.38 -2.25
C GLU A 248 -44.85 -26.53 -1.49
N ASP A 249 -44.46 -25.86 -0.41
CA ASP A 249 -45.35 -25.03 0.40
C ASP A 249 -45.89 -23.83 -0.41
N ASP A 250 -45.04 -23.16 -1.20
CA ASP A 250 -45.42 -22.00 -2.02
C ASP A 250 -46.34 -22.39 -3.18
N VAL A 251 -46.02 -23.47 -3.88
CA VAL A 251 -46.90 -24.04 -4.92
C VAL A 251 -48.25 -24.42 -4.29
N ASN A 252 -48.28 -25.08 -3.13
CA ASN A 252 -49.54 -25.38 -2.45
C ASN A 252 -50.31 -24.11 -2.03
N TYR A 253 -49.61 -23.04 -1.64
CA TYR A 253 -50.23 -21.78 -1.28
C TYR A 253 -50.92 -21.13 -2.48
N THR A 254 -50.28 -21.12 -3.65
CA THR A 254 -50.83 -20.64 -4.93
C THR A 254 -52.10 -21.40 -5.29
N PHE A 255 -52.08 -22.73 -5.19
CA PHE A 255 -53.20 -23.60 -5.58
C PHE A 255 -54.21 -23.91 -4.46
N ARG A 256 -54.13 -23.26 -3.29
CA ARG A 256 -55.04 -23.52 -2.15
C ARG A 256 -56.53 -23.39 -2.47
N ASN A 257 -56.88 -22.62 -3.50
CA ASN A 257 -58.26 -22.37 -3.94
C ASN A 257 -58.60 -23.02 -5.30
N ALA A 258 -57.73 -23.90 -5.81
CA ALA A 258 -57.85 -24.48 -7.13
C ALA A 258 -59.17 -25.26 -7.34
N GLY A 259 -59.73 -25.84 -6.27
CA GLY A 259 -61.05 -26.48 -6.32
C GLY A 259 -62.13 -25.59 -6.92
N TYR A 260 -62.22 -24.36 -6.40
CA TYR A 260 -63.18 -23.38 -6.92
C TYR A 260 -62.74 -22.80 -8.27
N GLN A 261 -61.45 -22.51 -8.45
CA GLN A 261 -60.96 -21.83 -9.66
C GLN A 261 -61.07 -22.69 -10.91
N TYR A 262 -60.68 -23.96 -10.82
CA TYR A 262 -60.62 -24.87 -11.97
C TYR A 262 -61.89 -25.69 -12.13
N PHE A 263 -62.57 -26.05 -11.03
CA PHE A 263 -63.71 -26.97 -11.08
C PHE A 263 -65.04 -26.35 -10.65
N GLY A 264 -65.04 -25.08 -10.21
CA GLY A 264 -66.24 -24.38 -9.75
C GLY A 264 -66.77 -24.83 -8.39
N ASP A 265 -66.05 -25.74 -7.71
CA ASP A 265 -66.50 -26.39 -6.48
C ASP A 265 -65.47 -26.26 -5.35
N SER A 266 -65.82 -25.50 -4.31
CA SER A 266 -64.97 -25.29 -3.13
C SER A 266 -64.82 -26.53 -2.25
N ASP A 267 -65.65 -27.57 -2.42
CA ASP A 267 -65.53 -28.84 -1.71
C ASP A 267 -64.45 -29.76 -2.32
N ILE A 268 -63.91 -29.39 -3.49
CA ILE A 268 -62.74 -30.03 -4.07
C ILE A 268 -61.47 -29.42 -3.47
N THR A 269 -60.55 -30.27 -3.02
CA THR A 269 -59.23 -29.82 -2.55
C THR A 269 -58.15 -30.33 -3.49
N VAL A 270 -57.16 -29.48 -3.79
CA VAL A 270 -55.95 -29.84 -4.52
C VAL A 270 -54.80 -29.83 -3.53
N ALA A 271 -53.99 -30.89 -3.54
CA ALA A 271 -52.74 -30.96 -2.79
C ALA A 271 -51.64 -31.38 -3.75
N ILE A 272 -50.51 -30.70 -3.69
CA ILE A 272 -49.36 -30.90 -4.56
C ILE A 272 -48.22 -31.38 -3.67
N SER A 273 -47.45 -32.37 -4.12
CA SER A 273 -46.24 -32.79 -3.42
C SER A 273 -45.08 -32.86 -4.39
N LEU A 274 -43.93 -32.39 -3.95
CA LEU A 274 -42.69 -32.36 -4.72
C LEU A 274 -41.69 -33.35 -4.14
N SER A 275 -40.91 -33.98 -5.01
CA SER A 275 -39.83 -34.88 -4.64
C SER A 275 -38.78 -34.90 -5.74
N GLY A 276 -37.54 -35.24 -5.43
CA GLY A 276 -36.47 -35.20 -6.43
C GLY A 276 -35.18 -34.63 -5.88
N ASP A 277 -34.36 -34.13 -6.79
CA ASP A 277 -33.11 -33.42 -6.55
C ASP A 277 -32.94 -32.28 -7.57
N GLU A 278 -31.78 -31.63 -7.56
CA GLU A 278 -31.41 -30.49 -8.41
C GLU A 278 -31.49 -30.78 -9.92
N ASP A 279 -31.41 -32.06 -10.32
CA ASP A 279 -31.45 -32.47 -11.72
C ASP A 279 -32.87 -32.87 -12.18
N ASP A 280 -33.68 -33.43 -11.29
CA ASP A 280 -35.01 -33.99 -11.62
C ASP A 280 -36.04 -33.64 -10.53
N ILE A 281 -37.07 -32.85 -10.87
CA ILE A 281 -38.23 -32.59 -9.98
C ILE A 281 -39.44 -33.41 -10.42
N LEU A 282 -39.99 -34.17 -9.47
CA LEU A 282 -41.21 -34.95 -9.61
C LEU A 282 -42.36 -34.33 -8.81
N TYR A 283 -43.44 -33.95 -9.49
CA TYR A 283 -44.68 -33.49 -8.86
C TYR A 283 -45.81 -34.54 -8.89
N ASP A 284 -46.57 -34.64 -7.81
CA ASP A 284 -47.83 -35.40 -7.73
C ASP A 284 -48.99 -34.49 -7.30
N ILE A 285 -49.99 -34.35 -8.18
CA ILE A 285 -51.19 -33.56 -7.91
C ILE A 285 -52.32 -34.49 -7.46
N VAL A 286 -52.83 -34.27 -6.25
CA VAL A 286 -53.96 -35.01 -5.70
C VAL A 286 -55.20 -34.12 -5.67
N VAL A 287 -56.13 -34.39 -6.59
CA VAL A 287 -57.46 -33.75 -6.61
C VAL A 287 -58.44 -34.62 -5.83
N ASN A 288 -59.01 -34.09 -4.74
CA ASN A 288 -59.93 -34.82 -3.87
C ASN A 288 -61.35 -34.25 -3.98
N ALA A 289 -62.22 -35.00 -4.65
CA ALA A 289 -63.62 -34.67 -4.90
C ALA A 289 -64.61 -35.46 -4.01
N ARG A 290 -64.14 -36.20 -3.00
CA ARG A 290 -65.00 -37.03 -2.12
C ARG A 290 -66.10 -36.27 -1.39
N SER A 291 -65.91 -34.97 -1.19
CA SER A 291 -66.86 -34.10 -0.53
C SER A 291 -67.74 -33.33 -1.53
N SER A 292 -67.42 -33.39 -2.82
CA SER A 292 -68.16 -32.73 -3.88
C SER A 292 -69.56 -33.32 -3.99
N THR A 293 -70.54 -32.45 -4.24
CA THR A 293 -71.90 -32.85 -4.61
C THR A 293 -72.14 -32.81 -6.12
N GLU A 294 -71.17 -32.30 -6.88
CA GLU A 294 -71.21 -32.16 -8.34
C GLU A 294 -70.42 -33.27 -9.04
N TYR A 295 -69.36 -33.78 -8.41
CA TYR A 295 -68.47 -34.77 -9.00
C TYR A 295 -68.36 -36.05 -8.15
N ASP A 296 -68.59 -37.20 -8.78
CA ASP A 296 -68.50 -38.52 -8.15
C ASP A 296 -67.99 -39.60 -9.13
N SER A 297 -68.13 -40.87 -8.75
CA SER A 297 -67.66 -41.99 -9.60
C SER A 297 -68.41 -42.12 -10.93
N ASP A 298 -69.65 -41.63 -10.99
CA ASP A 298 -70.54 -41.68 -12.14
C ASP A 298 -70.44 -40.39 -12.98
N ASP A 299 -70.33 -39.22 -12.33
CA ASP A 299 -70.14 -37.90 -12.96
C ASP A 299 -68.76 -37.30 -12.61
N LYS A 300 -67.78 -37.51 -13.49
CA LYS A 300 -66.36 -37.17 -13.25
C LYS A 300 -65.98 -35.77 -13.73
N ILE A 301 -65.02 -35.14 -13.04
CA ILE A 301 -64.30 -33.94 -13.49
C ILE A 301 -63.81 -34.12 -14.94
N ASP A 302 -63.97 -33.08 -15.77
CA ASP A 302 -63.52 -33.12 -17.16
C ASP A 302 -61.99 -33.26 -17.21
N LYS A 303 -61.52 -34.09 -18.14
CA LYS A 303 -60.09 -34.26 -18.37
C LYS A 303 -59.42 -32.96 -18.79
N SER A 304 -60.14 -32.08 -19.48
CA SER A 304 -59.63 -30.80 -19.97
C SER A 304 -59.25 -29.88 -18.81
N ASP A 305 -60.10 -29.81 -17.78
CA ASP A 305 -59.86 -28.97 -16.59
C ASP A 305 -58.68 -29.49 -15.77
N LEU A 306 -58.52 -30.82 -15.70
CA LEU A 306 -57.37 -31.46 -15.03
C LEU A 306 -56.05 -31.19 -15.77
N LEU A 307 -56.08 -31.16 -17.11
CA LEU A 307 -54.89 -30.83 -17.91
C LEU A 307 -54.48 -29.36 -17.77
N TRP A 308 -55.44 -28.44 -17.64
CA TRP A 308 -55.12 -27.04 -17.38
C TRP A 308 -54.53 -26.84 -15.99
N LEU A 309 -55.06 -27.51 -14.98
CA LEU A 309 -54.46 -27.49 -13.65
C LEU A 309 -53.02 -28.06 -13.66
N GLU A 310 -52.78 -29.15 -14.38
CA GLU A 310 -51.45 -29.76 -14.49
C GLU A 310 -50.44 -28.83 -15.18
N ASP A 311 -50.84 -28.15 -16.26
CA ASP A 311 -50.03 -27.18 -16.99
C ASP A 311 -49.66 -25.98 -16.09
N ASP A 312 -50.66 -25.37 -15.45
CA ASP A 312 -50.44 -24.22 -14.56
C ASP A 312 -49.57 -24.59 -13.34
N VAL A 313 -49.71 -25.81 -12.80
CA VAL A 313 -48.84 -26.29 -11.69
C VAL A 313 -47.40 -26.46 -12.17
N ALA A 314 -47.19 -27.01 -13.36
CA ALA A 314 -45.84 -27.18 -13.91
C ALA A 314 -45.18 -25.81 -14.20
N ASP A 315 -45.94 -24.85 -14.72
CA ASP A 315 -45.47 -23.48 -14.96
C ASP A 315 -45.15 -22.76 -13.65
N GLU A 316 -45.98 -22.92 -12.61
CA GLU A 316 -45.70 -22.36 -11.29
C GLU A 316 -44.41 -22.96 -10.71
N ILE A 317 -44.24 -24.28 -10.76
CA ILE A 317 -43.01 -24.93 -10.29
C ILE A 317 -41.81 -24.38 -11.07
N GLN A 318 -41.90 -24.24 -12.39
CA GLN A 318 -40.83 -23.67 -13.21
C GLN A 318 -40.48 -22.23 -12.81
N GLY A 319 -41.49 -21.42 -12.48
CA GLY A 319 -41.27 -20.06 -11.98
C GLY A 319 -40.64 -20.03 -10.60
N GLN A 320 -41.03 -20.94 -9.70
CA GLN A 320 -40.49 -21.00 -8.33
C GLN A 320 -39.03 -21.52 -8.29
N ILE A 321 -38.63 -22.33 -9.27
CA ILE A 321 -37.25 -22.84 -9.34
C ILE A 321 -36.31 -21.95 -10.16
N ASP A 322 -36.83 -20.95 -10.86
CA ASP A 322 -36.02 -20.05 -11.69
C ASP A 322 -34.99 -19.33 -10.80
N GLY A 323 -33.72 -19.41 -11.18
CA GLY A 323 -32.61 -18.88 -10.40
C GLY A 323 -32.23 -19.67 -9.13
N THR A 324 -32.92 -20.75 -8.77
CA THR A 324 -32.57 -21.60 -7.63
C THR A 324 -31.56 -22.70 -8.02
N ASP A 325 -31.08 -23.49 -7.06
CA ASP A 325 -30.28 -24.70 -7.34
C ASP A 325 -31.05 -25.75 -8.19
N PHE A 326 -32.36 -25.58 -8.38
CA PHE A 326 -33.21 -26.41 -9.23
C PHE A 326 -33.50 -25.78 -10.61
N GLU A 327 -32.89 -24.64 -10.98
CA GLU A 327 -33.20 -23.88 -12.22
C GLU A 327 -33.13 -24.76 -13.49
N ASP A 328 -32.19 -25.72 -13.52
CA ASP A 328 -31.97 -26.64 -14.63
C ASP A 328 -32.72 -27.99 -14.50
N ALA A 329 -33.56 -28.17 -13.46
CA ALA A 329 -34.21 -29.44 -13.18
C ALA A 329 -35.23 -29.83 -14.25
N ASP A 330 -35.20 -31.10 -14.69
CA ASP A 330 -36.23 -31.66 -15.55
C ASP A 330 -37.54 -31.84 -14.73
N ILE A 331 -38.52 -30.99 -14.97
CA ILE A 331 -39.83 -31.07 -14.28
C ILE A 331 -40.71 -32.13 -14.95
N SER A 332 -41.17 -33.11 -14.17
CA SER A 332 -42.14 -34.10 -14.64
C SER A 332 -43.11 -34.55 -13.55
N GLY A 333 -44.29 -35.04 -13.93
CA GLY A 333 -45.27 -35.42 -12.92
C GLY A 333 -46.59 -35.90 -13.48
N GLY A 334 -47.61 -35.86 -12.63
CA GLY A 334 -48.97 -36.17 -13.03
C GLY A 334 -50.01 -35.91 -11.95
N TYR A 335 -51.27 -36.19 -12.28
CA TYR A 335 -52.38 -36.05 -11.35
C TYR A 335 -53.10 -37.36 -11.04
N SER A 336 -53.72 -37.40 -9.86
CA SER A 336 -54.67 -38.43 -9.45
C SER A 336 -55.95 -37.80 -8.87
N VAL A 337 -57.10 -38.41 -9.18
CA VAL A 337 -58.40 -37.93 -8.71
C VAL A 337 -59.03 -38.95 -7.77
N LYS A 338 -59.46 -38.49 -6.59
CA LYS A 338 -60.16 -39.28 -5.58
C LYS A 338 -61.64 -38.88 -5.57
N TYR A 339 -62.50 -39.78 -6.02
CA TYR A 339 -63.95 -39.72 -5.86
C TYR A 339 -64.40 -40.41 -4.57
#